data_AF-A0A955P6V8-F1
#
_entry.id   AF-A0A955P6V8-F1
#
_cell.length_a   1.000
_cell.length_b   1.000
_cell.length_c   1.000
_cell.angle_alpha   90.00
_cell.angle_beta   90.00
_cell.angle_gamma   90.00
#
_symmetry.space_group_name_H-M   'P 1'
#
loop_
_entity.id
_entity.type
_entity.pdbx_description
1 polymer ?
#
loop_
_entity_poly.entity_id
_entity_poly.type
_entity_poly.pdbx_seq_one_letter_code
_entity_poly.pdbx_strand_id
1 'polypeptide(L)'
;MFFSLNRKEKEGNLRSRKLLLEIAFWLICLPLTLGVVLFFVHTPGIEGMDRAYYGDQVYAHAHRPFVLRALTPFVVRNLVKLVPDSTRENLEHLAKDHKKPYRHKLIYLGWNPDFLPEYFVGILYMWVSLLAFVWIFRRLMRETIETYHIFYLLIPILAVILMPAYFAEYYCYLYDFPHLFLFTLGLYFLASRNWTAFLILYPISCLNKETTVLLTVIYLIHFGLHSNLSWRKFGAML
;
A
#
# COMPACT_ATOMS: atom_id res chain seq x y z
N MET A 1 -9.66 -13.54 -49.38
CA MET A 1 -9.01 -12.25 -49.02
C MET A 1 -9.85 -11.39 -48.08
N PHE A 2 -11.16 -11.17 -48.34
CA PHE A 2 -12.04 -10.34 -47.50
C PHE A 2 -12.15 -10.73 -46.00
N PHE A 3 -12.09 -12.02 -45.67
CA PHE A 3 -12.12 -12.47 -44.26
C PHE A 3 -10.90 -12.00 -43.42
N SER A 4 -9.76 -11.76 -44.05
CA SER A 4 -8.54 -11.32 -43.35
C SER A 4 -8.60 -9.85 -42.93
N LEU A 5 -9.25 -9.00 -43.72
CA LEU A 5 -9.38 -7.56 -43.43
C LEU A 5 -10.29 -7.30 -42.22
N ASN A 6 -11.43 -8.00 -42.14
CA ASN A 6 -12.40 -7.85 -41.04
C ASN A 6 -11.81 -8.31 -39.67
N ARG A 7 -10.88 -9.28 -39.67
CA ARG A 7 -10.22 -9.73 -38.43
C ARG A 7 -9.28 -8.67 -37.85
N LYS A 8 -8.42 -8.07 -38.69
CA LYS A 8 -7.47 -7.03 -38.24
C LYS A 8 -8.19 -5.81 -37.69
N GLU A 9 -9.29 -5.40 -38.31
CA GLU A 9 -10.10 -4.26 -37.85
C GLU A 9 -10.73 -4.52 -36.47
N LYS A 10 -11.28 -5.73 -36.26
CA LYS A 10 -11.84 -6.14 -34.96
C LYS A 10 -10.78 -6.20 -33.86
N GLU A 11 -9.59 -6.74 -34.17
CA GLU A 11 -8.46 -6.80 -33.22
C GLU A 11 -7.97 -5.40 -32.84
N GLY A 12 -7.91 -4.48 -33.81
CA GLY A 12 -7.56 -3.07 -33.57
C GLY A 12 -8.55 -2.37 -32.64
N ASN A 13 -9.85 -2.49 -32.91
CA ASN A 13 -10.89 -1.87 -32.08
C ASN A 13 -10.88 -2.43 -30.64
N LEU A 14 -10.68 -3.74 -30.48
CA LEU A 14 -10.61 -4.37 -29.16
C LEU A 14 -9.40 -3.89 -28.34
N ARG A 15 -8.22 -3.72 -28.98
CA ARG A 15 -7.03 -3.21 -28.30
C ARG A 15 -7.20 -1.77 -27.83
N SER A 16 -7.77 -0.90 -28.67
CA SER A 16 -8.05 0.50 -28.32
C SER A 16 -9.04 0.60 -27.17
N ARG A 17 -10.12 -0.19 -27.18
CA ARG A 17 -11.09 -0.25 -26.07
C ARG A 17 -10.45 -0.69 -24.76
N LYS A 18 -9.59 -1.71 -24.79
CA LYS A 18 -8.86 -2.16 -23.59
C LYS A 18 -7.96 -1.04 -23.05
N LEU A 19 -7.19 -0.37 -23.90
CA LEU A 19 -6.33 0.74 -23.49
C LEU A 19 -7.12 1.90 -22.86
N LEU A 20 -8.26 2.28 -23.44
CA LEU A 20 -9.11 3.34 -22.88
C LEU A 20 -9.64 2.96 -21.49
N LEU A 21 -10.05 1.70 -21.29
CA LEU A 21 -10.48 1.22 -19.98
C LEU A 21 -9.34 1.23 -18.95
N GLU A 22 -8.11 0.91 -19.36
CA GLU A 22 -6.94 1.00 -18.48
C GLU A 22 -6.63 2.43 -18.05
N ILE A 23 -6.69 3.37 -18.98
CA ILE A 23 -6.49 4.79 -18.69
C ILE A 23 -7.59 5.30 -17.76
N ALA A 24 -8.86 5.00 -18.07
CA ALA A 24 -9.99 5.38 -17.24
C ALA A 24 -9.88 4.81 -15.82
N PHE A 25 -9.46 3.54 -15.68
CA PHE A 25 -9.23 2.91 -14.39
C PHE A 25 -8.20 3.69 -13.55
N TRP A 26 -7.06 4.07 -14.12
CA TRP A 26 -6.03 4.80 -13.40
C TRP A 26 -6.41 6.26 -13.12
N LEU A 27 -7.13 6.91 -14.04
CA LEU A 27 -7.70 8.24 -13.82
C LEU A 27 -8.68 8.27 -12.64
N ILE A 28 -9.36 7.15 -12.36
CA ILE A 28 -10.22 7.01 -11.17
C ILE A 28 -9.39 6.64 -9.94
N CYS A 29 -8.49 5.66 -10.05
CA CYS A 29 -7.75 5.14 -8.90
C CYS A 29 -6.78 6.15 -8.27
N LEU A 30 -6.11 6.98 -9.07
CA LEU A 30 -5.16 7.98 -8.58
C LEU A 30 -5.80 8.98 -7.58
N PRO A 31 -6.84 9.73 -7.97
CA PRO A 31 -7.50 10.66 -7.04
C PRO A 31 -8.25 9.92 -5.93
N LEU A 32 -8.83 8.74 -6.20
CA LEU A 32 -9.54 7.96 -5.20
C LEU A 32 -8.60 7.52 -4.06
N THR A 33 -7.45 6.92 -4.37
CA THR A 33 -6.47 6.48 -3.37
C THR A 33 -5.86 7.66 -2.62
N LEU A 34 -5.61 8.79 -3.30
CA LEU A 34 -5.15 10.01 -2.64
C LEU A 34 -6.22 10.52 -1.65
N GLY A 35 -7.49 10.57 -2.08
CA GLY A 35 -8.60 10.97 -1.24
C GLY A 35 -8.76 10.09 0.00
N VAL A 36 -8.61 8.77 -0.14
CA VAL A 36 -8.63 7.84 1.00
C VAL A 36 -7.48 8.09 1.97
N VAL A 37 -6.25 8.28 1.48
CA VAL A 37 -5.12 8.60 2.36
C VAL A 37 -5.35 9.93 3.08
N LEU A 38 -5.78 10.96 2.37
CA LEU A 38 -6.07 12.27 2.98
C LEU A 38 -7.22 12.19 3.99
N PHE A 39 -8.23 11.36 3.73
CA PHE A 39 -9.31 11.09 4.68
C PHE A 39 -8.75 10.54 5.99
N PHE A 40 -7.88 9.52 5.95
CA PHE A 40 -7.28 8.97 7.17
C PHE A 40 -6.31 9.90 7.89
N VAL A 41 -5.59 10.71 7.12
CA VAL A 41 -4.74 11.77 7.67
C VAL A 41 -5.55 12.81 8.44
N HIS A 42 -6.81 13.01 8.06
CA HIS A 42 -7.70 13.99 8.68
C HIS A 42 -8.62 13.39 9.75
N THR A 43 -9.07 12.15 9.58
CA THR A 43 -10.10 11.50 10.40
C THR A 43 -9.85 9.99 10.46
N PRO A 44 -9.47 9.42 11.61
CA PRO A 44 -9.32 10.07 12.93
C PRO A 44 -8.03 10.90 13.09
N GLY A 45 -7.16 10.93 12.07
CA GLY A 45 -5.87 11.59 12.13
C GLY A 45 -4.73 10.61 12.47
N ILE A 46 -3.53 10.92 11.98
CA ILE A 46 -2.32 10.09 12.20
C ILE A 46 -1.69 10.28 13.59
N GLU A 47 -2.10 11.32 14.32
CA GLU A 47 -1.62 11.61 15.68
C GLU A 47 -2.65 11.36 16.79
N GLY A 48 -3.79 10.75 16.46
CA GLY A 48 -4.90 10.62 17.40
C GLY A 48 -4.71 9.57 18.51
N MET A 49 -3.59 8.85 18.57
CA MET A 49 -3.36 7.80 19.56
C MET A 49 -2.15 8.06 20.45
N ASP A 50 -2.40 8.28 21.75
CA ASP A 50 -1.39 8.60 22.77
C ASP A 50 -0.26 7.57 22.92
N ARG A 51 -0.49 6.32 22.52
CA ARG A 51 0.51 5.23 22.62
C ARG A 51 1.35 5.07 21.36
N ALA A 52 1.01 5.77 20.30
CA ALA A 52 1.55 5.55 18.97
C ALA A 52 1.63 6.87 18.19
N TYR A 53 2.17 7.93 18.80
CA TYR A 53 2.40 9.16 18.06
C TYR A 53 3.27 8.89 16.83
N TYR A 54 3.02 9.61 15.75
CA TYR A 54 3.66 9.41 14.46
C TYR A 54 5.18 9.55 14.58
N GLY A 55 5.65 10.63 15.23
CA GLY A 55 7.08 10.83 15.49
C GLY A 55 7.69 9.66 16.27
N ASP A 56 6.99 9.19 17.30
CA ASP A 56 7.44 8.06 18.12
C ASP A 56 7.49 6.74 17.34
N GLN A 57 6.58 6.54 16.38
CA GLN A 57 6.64 5.39 15.48
C GLN A 57 7.87 5.48 14.56
N VAL A 58 8.14 6.65 13.96
CA VAL A 58 9.28 6.86 13.05
C VAL A 58 10.62 6.71 13.76
N TYR A 59 10.72 7.15 15.01
CA TYR A 59 11.96 7.13 15.80
C TYR A 59 12.04 5.98 16.81
N ALA A 60 11.12 5.01 16.75
CA ALA A 60 11.09 3.82 17.60
C ALA A 60 10.99 4.12 19.12
N HIS A 61 10.24 5.16 19.48
CA HIS A 61 9.88 5.50 20.87
C HIS A 61 8.44 5.11 21.23
N ALA A 62 7.64 4.64 20.27
CA ALA A 62 6.24 4.29 20.50
C ALA A 62 6.09 3.12 21.49
N HIS A 63 4.90 2.97 22.09
CA HIS A 63 4.65 1.84 22.99
C HIS A 63 4.64 0.50 22.22
N ARG A 64 4.88 -0.62 22.90
CA ARG A 64 4.62 -1.94 22.30
C ARG A 64 3.12 -2.10 22.00
N PRO A 65 2.74 -2.74 20.87
CA PRO A 65 3.59 -3.40 19.88
C PRO A 65 4.09 -2.47 18.75
N PHE A 66 3.80 -1.17 18.78
CA PHE A 66 4.11 -0.23 17.70
C PHE A 66 5.60 -0.11 17.38
N VAL A 67 6.45 -0.09 18.40
CA VAL A 67 7.91 -0.02 18.24
C VAL A 67 8.53 -1.18 17.48
N LEU A 68 7.88 -2.36 17.43
CA LEU A 68 8.44 -3.55 16.77
C LEU A 68 8.33 -3.49 15.24
N ARG A 69 7.57 -2.53 14.70
CA ARG A 69 7.30 -2.40 13.27
C ARG A 69 8.40 -1.58 12.60
N ALA A 70 9.56 -2.20 12.39
CA ALA A 70 10.78 -1.52 11.97
C ALA A 70 10.81 -1.10 10.49
N LEU A 71 10.11 -1.82 9.60
CA LEU A 71 10.25 -1.60 8.14
C LEU A 71 9.83 -0.18 7.73
N THR A 72 8.62 0.22 8.09
CA THR A 72 8.06 1.50 7.66
C THR A 72 8.84 2.70 8.22
N PRO A 73 9.17 2.77 9.53
CA PRO A 73 10.06 3.79 10.09
C PRO A 73 11.42 3.85 9.40
N PHE A 74 12.00 2.69 9.06
CA PHE A 74 13.26 2.64 8.33
C PHE A 74 13.12 3.27 6.94
N VAL A 75 12.06 2.94 6.19
CA VAL A 75 11.82 3.53 4.86
C VAL A 75 11.63 5.05 4.95
N VAL A 76 10.76 5.51 5.85
CA VAL A 76 10.48 6.96 6.01
C VAL A 76 11.74 7.72 6.38
N ARG A 77 12.51 7.28 7.37
CA ARG A 77 13.76 7.97 7.76
C ARG A 77 14.78 8.05 6.62
N ASN A 78 14.90 7.01 5.81
CA ASN A 78 15.83 7.03 4.67
C ASN A 78 15.34 7.91 3.53
N LEU A 79 14.03 7.96 3.27
CA LEU A 79 13.46 8.87 2.28
C LEU A 79 13.56 10.34 2.74
N VAL A 80 13.41 10.64 4.02
CA VAL A 80 13.57 11.99 4.58
C VAL A 80 15.01 12.51 4.41
N LYS A 81 16.03 11.65 4.41
CA LYS A 81 17.41 12.04 4.11
C LYS A 81 17.61 12.52 2.67
N LEU A 82 16.70 12.17 1.76
CA LEU A 82 16.72 12.63 0.37
C LEU A 82 16.05 14.00 0.20
N VAL A 83 15.41 14.53 1.25
CA VAL A 83 14.80 15.86 1.24
C VAL A 83 15.93 16.90 1.41
N PRO A 84 16.09 17.87 0.48
CA PRO A 84 17.11 18.90 0.61
C PRO A 84 16.96 19.73 1.89
N ASP A 85 18.08 20.13 2.49
CA ASP A 85 18.07 20.93 3.73
C ASP A 85 17.30 22.25 3.57
N SER A 86 17.41 22.90 2.40
CA SER A 86 16.63 24.12 2.10
C SER A 86 15.12 23.88 2.14
N THR A 87 14.65 22.70 1.72
CA THR A 87 13.23 22.33 1.82
C THR A 87 12.84 22.08 3.27
N ARG A 88 13.71 21.43 4.05
CA ARG A 88 13.47 21.20 5.49
C ARG A 88 13.37 22.52 6.27
N GLU A 89 14.34 23.40 6.09
CA GLU A 89 14.36 24.73 6.70
C GLU A 89 13.12 25.56 6.32
N ASN A 90 12.71 25.50 5.04
CA ASN A 90 11.49 26.15 4.59
C ASN A 90 10.25 25.59 5.28
N LEU A 91 10.14 24.27 5.43
CA LEU A 91 9.00 23.64 6.14
C LEU A 91 8.98 24.03 7.62
N GLU A 92 10.13 24.04 8.29
CA GLU A 92 10.22 24.48 9.68
C GLU A 92 9.87 25.96 9.85
N HIS A 93 10.43 26.82 9.00
CA HIS A 93 10.10 28.24 9.01
C HIS A 93 8.62 28.46 8.72
N LEU A 94 8.04 27.69 7.80
CA LEU A 94 6.61 27.71 7.57
C LEU A 94 5.88 27.37 8.88
N ALA A 95 6.12 26.22 9.49
CA ALA A 95 5.46 25.83 10.73
C ALA A 95 5.56 26.86 11.88
N LYS A 96 6.73 27.50 12.03
CA LYS A 96 7.00 28.45 13.13
C LYS A 96 6.34 29.82 12.91
N ASP A 97 6.02 30.20 11.67
CA ASP A 97 5.39 31.49 11.38
C ASP A 97 3.93 31.55 11.86
N HIS A 98 3.72 32.26 12.98
CA HIS A 98 2.41 32.46 13.62
C HIS A 98 1.40 33.19 12.73
N LYS A 99 1.84 33.96 11.73
CA LYS A 99 0.94 34.82 10.94
C LYS A 99 0.26 34.08 9.79
N LYS A 100 0.70 32.85 9.46
CA LYS A 100 0.21 32.17 8.26
C LYS A 100 -0.94 31.19 8.56
N PRO A 101 -1.93 31.08 7.65
CA PRO A 101 -3.17 30.35 7.90
C PRO A 101 -2.97 28.83 8.04
N TYR A 102 -1.90 28.26 7.48
CA TYR A 102 -1.67 26.82 7.56
C TYR A 102 -1.28 26.34 8.97
N ARG A 103 -0.79 27.21 9.86
CA ARG A 103 -0.45 26.83 11.24
C ARG A 103 -1.68 26.31 11.98
N HIS A 104 -2.83 26.95 11.77
CA HIS A 104 -4.10 26.49 12.33
C HIS A 104 -4.46 25.09 11.85
N LYS A 105 -4.16 24.76 10.58
CA LYS A 105 -4.36 23.40 10.05
C LYS A 105 -3.40 22.39 10.68
N LEU A 106 -2.11 22.75 10.87
CA LEU A 106 -1.14 21.87 11.53
C LEU A 106 -1.54 21.57 12.98
N ILE A 107 -1.96 22.60 13.72
CA ILE A 107 -2.47 22.45 15.10
C ILE A 107 -3.73 21.60 15.12
N TYR A 108 -4.67 21.85 14.19
CA TYR A 108 -5.89 21.06 14.08
C TYR A 108 -5.60 19.58 13.79
N LEU A 109 -4.60 19.28 12.96
CA LEU A 109 -4.15 17.93 12.67
C LEU A 109 -3.32 17.31 13.81
N GLY A 110 -2.96 18.07 14.85
CA GLY A 110 -2.10 17.63 15.95
C GLY A 110 -0.64 17.38 15.53
N TRP A 111 -0.21 17.90 14.38
CA TRP A 111 1.12 17.62 13.85
C TRP A 111 2.19 18.40 14.61
N ASN A 112 3.24 17.70 15.03
CA ASN A 112 4.42 18.36 15.59
C ASN A 112 5.24 19.03 14.46
N PRO A 113 5.46 20.35 14.52
CA PRO A 113 6.33 21.09 13.59
C PRO A 113 7.68 20.47 13.29
N ASP A 114 8.29 19.82 14.27
CA ASP A 114 9.65 19.29 14.17
C ASP A 114 9.74 18.04 13.27
N PHE A 115 8.59 17.41 12.97
CA PHE A 115 8.49 16.20 12.15
C PHE A 115 7.75 16.44 10.82
N LEU A 116 7.64 17.69 10.36
CA LEU A 116 6.96 18.02 9.09
C LEU A 116 7.50 17.22 7.88
N PRO A 117 8.82 17.14 7.63
CA PRO A 117 9.34 16.35 6.51
C PRO A 117 8.90 14.89 6.57
N GLU A 118 8.92 14.29 7.76
CA GLU A 118 8.51 12.92 8.00
C GLU A 118 7.04 12.74 7.66
N TYR A 119 6.13 13.61 8.13
CA TYR A 119 4.71 13.53 7.79
C TYR A 119 4.49 13.52 6.28
N PHE A 120 5.10 14.45 5.54
CA PHE A 120 4.94 14.50 4.08
C PHE A 120 5.47 13.24 3.38
N VAL A 121 6.67 12.79 3.76
CA VAL A 121 7.26 11.57 3.20
C VAL A 121 6.44 10.34 3.56
N GLY A 122 5.94 10.24 4.79
CA GLY A 122 5.09 9.14 5.23
C GLY A 122 3.75 9.08 4.52
N ILE A 123 3.09 10.24 4.33
CA ILE A 123 1.83 10.34 3.57
C ILE A 123 2.05 9.94 2.12
N LEU A 124 3.14 10.41 1.49
CA LEU A 124 3.52 10.00 0.15
C LEU A 124 3.77 8.48 0.08
N TYR A 125 4.51 7.93 1.05
CA TYR A 125 4.78 6.49 1.13
C TYR A 125 3.50 5.67 1.30
N MET A 126 2.58 6.12 2.15
CA MET A 126 1.24 5.53 2.34
C MET A 126 0.44 5.54 1.04
N TRP A 127 0.42 6.67 0.32
CA TRP A 127 -0.30 6.79 -0.96
C TRP A 127 0.28 5.90 -2.05
N VAL A 128 1.60 5.90 -2.21
CA VAL A 128 2.28 5.00 -3.15
C VAL A 128 2.02 3.53 -2.80
N SER A 129 2.04 3.17 -1.50
CA SER A 129 1.70 1.81 -1.05
C SER A 129 0.28 1.42 -1.38
N LEU A 130 -0.69 2.31 -1.18
CA LEU A 130 -2.09 2.04 -1.52
C LEU A 130 -2.30 1.88 -3.04
N LEU A 131 -1.60 2.67 -3.87
CA LEU A 131 -1.59 2.50 -5.32
C LEU A 131 -0.97 1.15 -5.73
N ALA A 132 0.15 0.78 -5.10
CA ALA A 132 0.80 -0.50 -5.34
C ALA A 132 -0.10 -1.68 -4.92
N PHE A 133 -0.85 -1.54 -3.82
CA PHE A 133 -1.88 -2.49 -3.41
C PHE A 133 -2.94 -2.65 -4.51
N VAL A 134 -3.52 -1.57 -5.04
CA VAL A 134 -4.54 -1.65 -6.11
C VAL A 134 -3.99 -2.38 -7.34
N TRP A 135 -2.75 -2.05 -7.74
CA TRP A 135 -2.09 -2.70 -8.88
C TRP A 135 -1.90 -4.19 -8.65
N ILE A 136 -1.34 -4.59 -7.51
CA ILE A 136 -1.05 -5.98 -7.19
C ILE A 136 -2.32 -6.78 -6.93
N PHE A 137 -3.30 -6.20 -6.25
CA PHE A 137 -4.57 -6.86 -5.99
C PHE A 137 -5.28 -7.21 -7.29
N ARG A 138 -5.26 -6.31 -8.27
CA ARG A 138 -5.75 -6.61 -9.62
C ARG A 138 -5.00 -7.76 -10.29
N ARG A 139 -3.68 -7.85 -10.13
CA ARG A 139 -2.90 -8.98 -10.66
C ARG A 139 -3.26 -10.29 -9.95
N LEU A 140 -3.34 -10.27 -8.62
CA LEU A 140 -3.77 -11.41 -7.82
C LEU A 140 -5.12 -11.95 -8.31
N MET A 141 -6.11 -11.07 -8.46
CA MET A 141 -7.44 -11.47 -8.94
C MET A 141 -7.42 -12.16 -10.32
N ARG A 142 -6.55 -11.70 -11.23
CA ARG A 142 -6.38 -12.31 -12.56
C ARG A 142 -5.72 -13.69 -12.50
N GLU A 143 -4.86 -13.94 -11.52
CA GLU A 143 -4.23 -15.25 -11.33
C GLU A 143 -5.16 -16.24 -10.62
N THR A 144 -6.07 -15.77 -9.75
CA THR A 144 -6.84 -16.66 -8.86
C THR A 144 -8.27 -16.90 -9.30
N ILE A 145 -8.88 -15.99 -10.07
CA ILE A 145 -10.30 -16.05 -10.40
C ILE A 145 -10.47 -15.93 -11.92
N GLU A 146 -11.05 -16.95 -12.54
CA GLU A 146 -11.48 -16.89 -13.94
C GLU A 146 -12.83 -16.17 -14.04
N THR A 147 -12.79 -14.85 -14.27
CA THR A 147 -14.00 -14.02 -14.41
C THR A 147 -13.90 -13.02 -15.56
N TYR A 148 -14.98 -12.29 -15.79
CA TYR A 148 -15.05 -11.24 -16.80
C TYR A 148 -14.07 -10.10 -16.51
N HIS A 149 -13.49 -9.53 -17.57
CA HIS A 149 -12.46 -8.50 -17.48
C HIS A 149 -12.86 -7.31 -16.58
N ILE A 150 -14.13 -6.94 -16.58
CA ILE A 150 -14.65 -5.81 -15.80
C ILE A 150 -14.48 -6.00 -14.29
N PHE A 151 -14.56 -7.23 -13.78
CA PHE A 151 -14.43 -7.49 -12.35
C PHE A 151 -13.02 -7.20 -11.83
N TYR A 152 -11.97 -7.45 -12.63
CA TYR A 152 -10.59 -7.07 -12.27
C TYR A 152 -10.38 -5.56 -12.17
N LEU A 153 -11.27 -4.76 -12.78
CA LEU A 153 -11.24 -3.30 -12.69
C LEU A 153 -12.10 -2.80 -11.52
N LEU A 154 -13.30 -3.35 -11.35
CA LEU A 154 -14.25 -2.86 -10.34
C LEU A 154 -13.88 -3.29 -8.92
N ILE A 155 -13.39 -4.51 -8.71
CA ILE A 155 -13.16 -5.05 -7.36
C ILE A 155 -12.06 -4.27 -6.61
N PRO A 156 -10.90 -3.93 -7.21
CA PRO A 156 -9.91 -3.10 -6.53
C PRO A 156 -10.41 -1.69 -6.19
N ILE A 157 -11.20 -1.08 -7.08
CA ILE A 157 -11.84 0.23 -6.82
C ILE A 157 -12.79 0.12 -5.63
N LEU A 158 -13.66 -0.90 -5.64
CA LEU A 158 -14.60 -1.16 -4.55
C LEU A 158 -13.87 -1.40 -3.23
N ALA A 159 -12.77 -2.16 -3.24
CA ALA A 159 -11.95 -2.38 -2.06
C ALA A 159 -11.43 -1.06 -1.47
N VAL A 160 -10.95 -0.13 -2.30
CA VAL A 160 -10.49 1.20 -1.85
C VAL A 160 -11.64 2.07 -1.33
N ILE A 161 -12.81 2.04 -1.99
CA ILE A 161 -14.01 2.78 -1.54
C ILE A 161 -14.49 2.31 -0.17
N LEU A 162 -14.41 0.99 0.09
CA LEU A 162 -14.87 0.40 1.34
C LEU A 162 -13.85 0.53 2.48
N MET A 163 -12.58 0.86 2.20
CA MET A 163 -11.54 1.00 3.22
C MET A 163 -11.91 2.02 4.32
N PRO A 164 -12.34 3.26 4.03
CA PRO A 164 -12.80 4.20 5.05
C PRO A 164 -13.81 3.61 6.04
N ALA A 165 -14.76 2.79 5.58
CA ALA A 165 -15.74 2.17 6.46
C ALA A 165 -15.12 1.14 7.39
N TYR A 166 -14.13 0.36 6.93
CA TYR A 166 -13.45 -0.65 7.74
C TYR A 166 -12.54 -0.04 8.82
N PHE A 167 -11.90 1.09 8.50
CA PHE A 167 -11.01 1.78 9.42
C PHE A 167 -11.70 2.94 10.17
N ALA A 168 -12.99 3.21 9.97
CA ALA A 168 -13.67 4.30 10.66
C ALA A 168 -13.59 4.17 12.21
N GLU A 169 -13.51 2.94 12.71
CA GLU A 169 -13.39 2.63 14.14
C GLU A 169 -11.92 2.58 14.62
N TYR A 170 -10.95 2.60 13.72
CA TYR A 170 -9.53 2.37 14.04
C TYR A 170 -8.66 3.53 13.57
N TYR A 171 -7.63 3.87 14.36
CA TYR A 171 -6.61 4.79 13.92
C TYR A 171 -5.85 4.21 12.73
N CYS A 172 -5.65 5.01 11.69
CA CYS A 172 -4.81 4.64 10.56
C CYS A 172 -3.36 4.88 10.95
N TYR A 173 -2.58 3.81 11.01
CA TYR A 173 -1.16 3.92 11.30
C TYR A 173 -0.34 3.96 10.02
N LEU A 174 0.86 4.53 10.14
CA LEU A 174 1.80 4.73 9.04
C LEU A 174 2.12 3.43 8.27
N TYR A 175 2.05 2.27 8.93
CA TYR A 175 2.37 0.96 8.35
C TYR A 175 1.16 0.20 7.78
N ASP A 176 -0.08 0.69 7.87
CA ASP A 176 -1.26 -0.08 7.47
C ASP A 176 -1.39 -0.25 5.95
N PHE A 177 -1.26 0.82 5.16
CA PHE A 177 -1.26 0.70 3.68
C PHE A 177 -0.02 -0.05 3.14
N PRO A 178 1.20 0.21 3.65
CA PRO A 178 2.35 -0.65 3.35
C PRO A 178 2.08 -2.12 3.66
N HIS A 179 1.44 -2.42 4.79
CA HIS A 179 1.11 -3.79 5.16
C HIS A 179 0.10 -4.42 4.19
N LEU A 180 -0.97 -3.70 3.81
CA LEU A 180 -1.93 -4.16 2.82
C LEU A 180 -1.25 -4.51 1.50
N PHE A 181 -0.39 -3.63 0.99
CA PHE A 181 0.39 -3.88 -0.22
C PHE A 181 1.28 -5.12 -0.09
N LEU A 182 2.11 -5.19 0.95
CA LEU A 182 3.07 -6.29 1.15
C LEU A 182 2.35 -7.63 1.34
N PHE A 183 1.25 -7.65 2.09
CA PHE A 183 0.45 -8.84 2.30
C PHE A 183 -0.17 -9.35 0.98
N THR A 184 -0.78 -8.45 0.19
CA THR A 184 -1.35 -8.82 -1.11
C THR A 184 -0.27 -9.24 -2.11
N LEU A 185 0.92 -8.64 -2.06
CA LEU A 185 2.07 -9.06 -2.87
C LEU A 185 2.56 -10.46 -2.48
N GLY A 186 2.57 -10.79 -1.18
CA GLY A 186 2.82 -12.13 -0.70
C GLY A 186 1.83 -13.14 -1.25
N LEU A 187 0.52 -12.83 -1.19
CA LEU A 187 -0.52 -13.66 -1.81
C LEU A 187 -0.32 -13.82 -3.32
N TYR A 188 0.06 -12.75 -4.02
CA TYR A 188 0.33 -12.80 -5.45
C TYR A 188 1.50 -13.74 -5.78
N PHE A 189 2.60 -13.68 -5.02
CA PHE A 189 3.72 -14.60 -5.22
C PHE A 189 3.37 -16.06 -4.90
N LEU A 190 2.53 -16.29 -3.88
CA LEU A 190 1.98 -17.62 -3.61
C LEU A 190 1.12 -18.13 -4.78
N ALA A 191 0.18 -17.33 -5.26
CA ALA A 191 -0.71 -17.69 -6.37
C ALA A 191 0.06 -17.97 -7.66
N SER A 192 1.05 -17.14 -7.98
CA SER A 192 1.92 -17.30 -9.15
C SER A 192 3.04 -18.34 -8.97
N ARG A 193 3.11 -19.01 -7.81
CA ARG A 193 4.14 -20.01 -7.45
C ARG A 193 5.59 -19.48 -7.57
N ASN A 194 5.79 -18.19 -7.35
CA ASN A 194 7.12 -17.57 -7.33
C ASN A 194 7.72 -17.64 -5.92
N TRP A 195 8.22 -18.82 -5.57
CA TRP A 195 8.69 -19.14 -4.22
C TRP A 195 9.86 -18.28 -3.77
N THR A 196 10.82 -18.03 -4.64
CA THR A 196 12.00 -17.22 -4.29
C THR A 196 11.59 -15.80 -3.92
N ALA A 197 10.72 -15.15 -4.71
CA ALA A 197 10.22 -13.82 -4.40
C ALA A 197 9.38 -13.83 -3.11
N PHE A 198 8.55 -14.86 -2.89
CA PHE A 198 7.80 -15.01 -1.64
C PHE A 198 8.72 -15.16 -0.42
N LEU A 199 9.74 -16.01 -0.50
CA LEU A 199 10.69 -16.29 0.59
C LEU A 199 11.52 -15.07 0.96
N ILE A 200 11.84 -14.19 0.00
CA ILE A 200 12.51 -12.91 0.27
C ILE A 200 11.52 -11.89 0.86
N LEU A 201 10.31 -11.79 0.29
CA LEU A 201 9.31 -10.81 0.71
C LEU A 201 8.76 -11.09 2.12
N TYR A 202 8.58 -12.36 2.48
CA TYR A 202 7.99 -12.77 3.74
C TYR A 202 8.72 -12.22 4.98
N PRO A 203 10.04 -12.42 5.17
CA PRO A 203 10.75 -11.87 6.32
C PRO A 203 10.72 -10.33 6.33
N ILE A 204 10.82 -9.68 5.16
CA ILE A 204 10.70 -8.22 5.05
C ILE A 204 9.32 -7.75 5.53
N SER A 205 8.27 -8.46 5.14
CA SER A 205 6.89 -8.13 5.50
C SER A 205 6.61 -8.38 6.99
N CYS A 206 7.25 -9.38 7.60
CA CYS A 206 7.20 -9.60 9.05
C CYS A 206 7.80 -8.44 9.85
N LEU A 207 8.81 -7.75 9.33
CA LEU A 207 9.34 -6.50 9.94
C LEU A 207 8.34 -5.34 9.89
N ASN A 208 7.28 -5.44 9.09
CA ASN A 208 6.23 -4.42 9.03
C ASN A 208 5.08 -4.70 10.00
N LYS A 209 4.59 -5.94 10.06
CA LYS A 209 3.51 -6.35 10.97
C LYS A 209 3.56 -7.86 11.20
N GLU A 210 3.36 -8.28 12.44
CA GLU A 210 3.36 -9.69 12.86
C GLU A 210 2.26 -10.51 12.17
N THR A 211 1.13 -9.88 11.82
CA THR A 211 -0.01 -10.51 11.11
C THR A 211 0.36 -11.07 9.74
N THR A 212 1.52 -10.70 9.19
CA THR A 212 2.11 -11.33 7.99
C THR A 212 2.28 -12.84 8.16
N VAL A 213 2.42 -13.35 9.40
CA VAL A 213 2.48 -14.79 9.69
C VAL A 213 1.27 -15.57 9.15
N LEU A 214 0.11 -14.91 8.94
CA LEU A 214 -1.05 -15.53 8.31
C LEU A 214 -0.77 -16.01 6.88
N LEU A 215 0.19 -15.44 6.16
CA LEU A 215 0.63 -15.95 4.86
C LEU A 215 1.18 -17.38 4.96
N THR A 216 1.82 -17.73 6.09
CA THR A 216 2.28 -19.10 6.35
C THR A 216 1.10 -20.05 6.50
N VAL A 217 0.04 -19.63 7.20
CA VAL A 217 -1.18 -20.43 7.36
C VAL A 217 -1.84 -20.65 6.01
N ILE A 218 -1.98 -19.59 5.19
CA ILE A 218 -2.53 -19.68 3.83
C ILE A 218 -1.69 -20.64 2.97
N TYR A 219 -0.37 -20.53 3.03
CA TYR A 219 0.55 -21.43 2.34
C TYR A 219 0.35 -22.89 2.77
N LEU A 220 0.30 -23.17 4.08
CA LEU A 220 0.13 -24.52 4.62
C LEU A 220 -1.22 -25.14 4.23
N ILE A 221 -2.31 -24.35 4.28
CA ILE A 221 -3.63 -24.82 3.87
C ILE A 221 -3.67 -25.11 2.37
N HIS A 222 -3.24 -24.14 1.55
CA HIS A 222 -3.39 -24.24 0.10
C HIS A 222 -2.43 -25.27 -0.53
N PHE A 223 -1.17 -25.30 -0.09
CA PHE A 223 -0.15 -26.17 -0.67
C PHE A 223 0.12 -27.41 0.18
N GLY A 224 0.12 -27.30 1.50
CA GLY A 224 0.42 -28.42 2.40
C GLY A 224 -0.67 -29.49 2.43
N LEU A 225 -1.96 -29.09 2.46
CA LEU A 225 -3.07 -30.04 2.56
C LEU A 225 -3.58 -30.58 1.21
N HIS A 226 -3.39 -29.84 0.13
CA HIS A 226 -4.01 -30.17 -1.17
C HIS A 226 -3.03 -30.58 -2.26
N SER A 227 -1.74 -30.30 -2.11
CA SER A 227 -0.78 -30.60 -3.18
C SER A 227 0.17 -31.72 -2.78
N ASN A 228 0.33 -32.72 -3.66
CA ASN A 228 1.44 -33.67 -3.66
C ASN A 228 2.77 -32.95 -4.01
N LEU A 229 3.00 -31.73 -3.48
CA LEU A 229 4.34 -31.13 -3.52
C LEU A 229 5.23 -32.03 -2.67
N SER A 230 5.97 -32.91 -3.32
CA SER A 230 7.00 -33.67 -2.62
C SER A 230 7.94 -32.66 -1.96
N TRP A 231 8.04 -32.68 -0.64
CA TRP A 231 8.91 -31.81 0.16
C TRP A 231 10.34 -31.70 -0.41
N ARG A 232 10.80 -32.73 -1.12
CA ARG A 232 12.04 -32.77 -1.89
C ARG A 232 12.21 -31.64 -2.92
N LYS A 233 11.15 -31.25 -3.62
CA LYS A 233 11.21 -30.14 -4.61
C LYS A 233 11.28 -28.79 -3.91
N PHE A 234 10.64 -28.64 -2.76
CA PHE A 234 10.72 -27.41 -1.97
C PHE A 234 12.13 -27.24 -1.38
N GLY A 235 12.71 -28.31 -0.83
CA GLY A 235 14.08 -28.28 -0.32
C GLY A 235 15.16 -28.03 -1.40
N ALA A 236 14.88 -28.32 -2.67
CA ALA A 236 15.80 -28.01 -3.77
C ALA A 236 15.72 -26.55 -4.26
N MET A 237 14.73 -25.78 -3.80
CA MET A 237 14.55 -24.36 -4.16
C MET A 237 15.03 -23.39 -3.07
N LEU A 238 15.33 -23.91 -1.87
CA LEU A 238 16.00 -23.20 -0.78
C LEU A 238 17.52 -23.37 -0.91
#